data_AF-A0A7X5R5N7-F1
#
_entry.id   AF-A0A7X5R5N7-F1
#
_cell.length_a   1.000
_cell.length_b   1.000
_cell.length_c   1.000
_cell.angle_alpha   90.00
_cell.angle_beta   90.00
_cell.angle_gamma   90.00
#
_symmetry.space_group_name_H-M   'P 1'
#
loop_
_entity.id
_entity.type
_entity.pdbx_description
1 polymer ?
#
loop_
_entity_poly.entity_id
_entity_poly.type
_entity_poly.pdbx_seq_one_letter_code
_entity_poly.pdbx_strand_id
1 'polypeptide(L)'
;MKELTKKVVILNNFSSPYVSEAIIFLKEYNPKLESRAIADAETIVSRYIERIEKNRQPSKTARKKSKFLKIIIGLSITAAFCAAVKYLI
;
A
#
# COMPACT_ATOMS: atom_id res chain seq x y z
N MET A 1 -43.08 -15.48 3.71
CA MET A 1 -41.61 -15.35 3.70
C MET A 1 -41.27 -14.26 2.70
N LYS A 2 -40.56 -13.18 3.08
CA LYS A 2 -40.06 -12.22 2.08
C LYS A 2 -38.93 -12.93 1.32
N GLU A 3 -39.14 -13.22 0.04
CA GLU A 3 -38.06 -13.65 -0.84
C GLU A 3 -37.03 -12.52 -0.92
N LEU A 4 -36.00 -12.60 -0.08
CA LEU A 4 -34.80 -11.79 -0.22
C LEU A 4 -34.02 -12.39 -1.38
N THR A 5 -34.37 -11.98 -2.60
CA THR A 5 -33.57 -12.27 -3.79
C THR A 5 -32.20 -11.63 -3.60
N LYS A 6 -31.25 -12.42 -3.10
CA LYS A 6 -29.86 -11.99 -2.95
C LYS A 6 -29.23 -12.00 -4.35
N LYS A 7 -28.92 -10.82 -4.87
CA LYS A 7 -28.16 -10.69 -6.12
C LYS A 7 -26.67 -10.68 -5.80
N VAL A 8 -25.89 -11.39 -6.60
CA VAL A 8 -24.43 -11.40 -6.53
C VAL A 8 -23.89 -10.54 -7.66
N VAL A 9 -22.97 -9.64 -7.35
CA VAL A 9 -22.20 -8.87 -8.33
C VAL A 9 -20.75 -9.29 -8.24
N ILE A 10 -20.13 -9.58 -9.39
CA ILE A 10 -18.72 -9.90 -9.50
C ILE A 10 -18.05 -8.69 -10.14
N LEU A 11 -17.13 -8.07 -9.41
CA LEU A 11 -16.21 -7.08 -9.95
C LEU A 11 -14.95 -7.81 -10.40
N ASN A 12 -14.67 -7.73 -11.69
CA ASN A 12 -13.45 -8.20 -12.33
C ASN A 12 -12.73 -6.97 -12.94
N ASN A 13 -11.48 -7.14 -13.35
CA ASN A 13 -10.58 -6.06 -13.85
C ASN A 13 -9.93 -5.16 -12.79
N PHE A 14 -9.59 -5.71 -11.63
CA PHE A 14 -8.69 -5.02 -10.72
C PHE A 14 -7.23 -5.12 -11.18
N SER A 15 -6.52 -3.99 -11.23
CA SER A 15 -5.07 -3.94 -11.42
C SER A 15 -4.36 -4.10 -10.07
N SER A 16 -4.48 -5.27 -9.47
CA SER A 16 -3.84 -5.57 -8.18
C SER A 16 -3.05 -6.88 -8.26
N PRO A 17 -1.81 -6.92 -7.71
CA PRO A 17 -1.04 -8.16 -7.65
C PRO A 17 -1.59 -9.18 -6.64
N TYR A 18 -2.64 -8.83 -5.87
CA TYR A 18 -3.21 -9.68 -4.82
C TYR A 18 -4.71 -9.93 -4.96
N VAL A 19 -5.41 -9.09 -5.72
CA VAL A 19 -6.87 -9.11 -5.83
C VAL A 19 -7.21 -9.16 -7.31
N SER A 20 -7.68 -10.31 -7.79
CA SER A 20 -8.16 -10.48 -9.17
C SER A 20 -9.63 -10.11 -9.30
N GLU A 21 -10.44 -10.45 -8.30
CA GLU A 21 -11.89 -10.33 -8.32
C GLU A 21 -12.45 -9.99 -6.93
N ALA A 22 -13.62 -9.36 -6.90
CA ALA A 22 -14.38 -9.12 -5.68
C ALA A 22 -15.85 -9.52 -5.89
N ILE A 23 -16.37 -10.32 -4.96
CA ILE A 23 -17.74 -10.82 -4.98
C ILE A 23 -18.55 -10.06 -3.94
N ILE A 24 -19.65 -9.44 -4.37
CA ILE A 24 -20.53 -8.62 -3.52
C ILE A 24 -21.90 -9.26 -3.46
N PHE A 25 -22.41 -9.43 -2.25
CA PHE A 25 -23.77 -9.91 -2.00
C PHE A 25 -24.69 -8.73 -1.66
N LEU A 26 -25.69 -8.48 -2.50
CA LEU A 26 -26.72 -7.48 -2.24
C LEU A 26 -27.79 -8.10 -1.34
N LYS A 27 -27.87 -7.62 -0.09
CA LYS A 27 -28.78 -8.16 0.94
C LYS A 27 -30.25 -7.89 0.61
N GLU A 28 -30.57 -6.65 0.21
CA GLU A 28 -31.89 -6.21 -0.21
C GLU A 28 -31.78 -5.67 -1.63
N TYR A 29 -31.95 -6.55 -2.61
CA TYR A 29 -31.81 -6.17 -4.00
C TYR A 29 -32.87 -5.15 -4.40
N ASN A 30 -32.42 -3.97 -4.82
CA ASN A 30 -33.24 -2.94 -5.42
C ASN A 30 -32.61 -2.52 -6.75
N PRO A 31 -33.27 -2.79 -7.90
CA PRO A 31 -32.71 -2.49 -9.22
C PRO A 31 -32.42 -1.00 -9.42
N LYS A 32 -33.17 -0.11 -8.75
CA LYS A 32 -32.93 1.35 -8.83
C LYS A 32 -31.63 1.78 -8.15
N LEU A 33 -31.14 0.99 -7.19
CA LEU A 33 -29.93 1.27 -6.42
C LEU A 33 -28.74 0.41 -6.86
N GLU A 34 -28.95 -0.51 -7.79
CA GLU A 34 -27.91 -1.45 -8.22
C GLU A 34 -26.64 -0.74 -8.69
N SER A 35 -26.77 0.20 -9.63
CA SER A 35 -25.62 0.94 -10.15
C SER A 35 -24.86 1.68 -9.04
N ARG A 36 -25.56 2.27 -8.08
CA ARG A 36 -24.94 2.94 -6.94
C ARG A 36 -24.24 1.95 -6.01
N ALA A 37 -24.86 0.81 -5.72
CA ALA A 37 -24.28 -0.22 -4.88
C ALA A 37 -23.00 -0.81 -5.50
N ILE A 38 -22.99 -0.98 -6.83
CA ILE A 38 -21.81 -1.40 -7.59
C ILE A 38 -20.70 -0.37 -7.48
N ALA A 39 -20.99 0.92 -7.74
CA ALA A 39 -20.00 1.99 -7.65
C ALA A 39 -19.43 2.17 -6.24
N ASP A 40 -20.26 2.04 -5.20
CA ASP A 40 -19.82 2.06 -3.81
C ASP A 40 -18.87 0.89 -3.51
N ALA A 41 -19.19 -0.31 -4.00
CA ALA A 41 -18.37 -1.48 -3.81
C ALA A 41 -17.03 -1.39 -4.57
N GLU A 42 -17.03 -0.91 -5.82
CA GLU A 42 -15.82 -0.61 -6.58
C GLU A 42 -14.92 0.37 -5.83
N THR A 43 -15.52 1.42 -5.25
CA THR A 43 -14.79 2.40 -4.44
C THR A 43 -14.15 1.76 -3.21
N ILE A 44 -14.88 0.89 -2.50
CA ILE A 44 -14.36 0.19 -1.32
C ILE A 44 -13.19 -0.72 -1.68
N VAL A 45 -13.32 -1.52 -2.74
CA VAL A 45 -12.27 -2.44 -3.19
C VAL A 45 -11.06 -1.67 -3.71
N SER A 46 -11.27 -0.61 -4.49
CA SER A 46 -10.18 0.26 -4.98
C SER A 46 -9.39 0.88 -3.82
N ARG A 47 -10.08 1.43 -2.81
CA ARG A 47 -9.43 1.96 -1.59
C ARG A 47 -8.68 0.90 -0.80
N TYR A 48 -9.12 -0.35 -0.83
CA TYR A 48 -8.39 -1.45 -0.21
C TYR A 48 -7.09 -1.75 -0.97
N ILE A 49 -7.16 -1.86 -2.29
CA ILE A 49 -5.99 -2.08 -3.16
C ILE A 49 -4.97 -0.96 -3.00
N GLU A 50 -5.41 0.31 -3.07
CA GLU A 50 -4.54 1.48 -2.88
C GLU A 50 -3.81 1.47 -1.53
N ARG A 51 -4.51 1.08 -0.45
CA ARG A 51 -3.90 0.98 0.89
C ARG A 51 -2.80 -0.08 0.93
N ILE A 52 -3.01 -1.23 0.29
CA ILE A 52 -2.00 -2.29 0.23
C ILE A 52 -0.77 -1.79 -0.54
N GLU A 53 -0.98 -1.13 -1.67
CA GLU A 53 0.12 -0.64 -2.50
C GLU A 53 0.90 0.49 -1.80
N LYS A 54 0.21 1.41 -1.14
CA LYS A 54 0.84 2.48 -0.35
C LYS A 54 1.67 1.92 0.81
N ASN A 55 1.19 0.88 1.48
CA ASN A 55 1.92 0.22 2.57
C ASN A 55 3.13 -0.59 2.08
N ARG A 56 3.16 -1.01 0.81
CA ARG A 56 4.33 -1.66 0.20
C ARG A 56 5.46 -0.70 -0.13
N GLN A 57 5.18 0.59 -0.38
CA GLN A 57 6.25 1.54 -0.64
C GLN A 57 7.06 1.73 0.66
N PRO A 58 8.35 1.33 0.71
CA PRO A 58 9.17 1.65 1.86
C PRO A 58 9.16 3.17 1.98
N SER A 59 8.76 3.66 3.16
CA SER A 59 8.65 5.09 3.40
C SER A 59 9.93 5.76 2.89
N LYS A 60 9.80 6.70 1.94
CA LYS A 60 10.96 7.38 1.32
C LYS A 60 11.89 7.98 2.38
N THR A 61 11.36 8.22 3.57
CA THR A 61 12.05 8.63 4.81
C THR A 61 12.99 7.56 5.38
N ALA A 62 12.63 6.28 5.41
CA ALA A 62 13.49 5.21 5.91
C ALA A 62 14.76 5.02 5.05
N ARG A 63 14.62 5.11 3.71
CA ARG A 63 15.76 4.98 2.77
C ARG A 63 16.74 6.16 2.81
N LYS A 64 16.26 7.38 3.10
CA LYS A 64 17.13 8.56 3.25
C LYS A 64 17.95 8.51 4.55
N LYS A 65 17.35 8.05 5.64
CA LYS A 65 18.00 7.99 6.96
C LYS A 65 19.21 7.04 6.97
N SER A 66 19.13 5.90 6.28
CA SER A 66 20.25 4.94 6.20
C SER A 66 21.42 5.43 5.36
N LYS A 67 21.18 6.20 4.29
CA LYS A 67 22.25 6.80 3.48
C LYS A 67 23.02 7.87 4.24
N PHE A 68 22.32 8.74 4.97
CA PHE A 68 22.95 9.80 5.75
C PHE A 68 23.79 9.24 6.90
N LEU A 69 23.28 8.21 7.59
CA LEU A 69 24.01 7.54 8.67
C LEU A 69 25.33 6.89 8.17
N LYS A 70 25.31 6.27 6.98
CA LYS A 70 26.53 5.70 6.36
C LYS A 70 27.57 6.76 6.02
N ILE A 71 27.14 7.95 5.58
CA ILE A 71 28.05 9.07 5.28
C ILE A 71 28.72 9.59 6.56
N ILE A 72 27.96 9.77 7.64
CA ILE A 72 28.51 10.23 8.92
C ILE A 72 29.54 9.24 9.48
N ILE A 73 29.23 7.94 9.46
CA ILE A 73 30.14 6.90 9.93
C ILE A 73 31.43 6.85 9.09
N GLY A 74 31.32 7.01 7.76
CA GLY A 74 32.49 7.08 6.89
C GLY A 74 33.41 8.26 7.23
N LEU A 75 32.83 9.45 7.43
CA LEU A 75 33.57 10.67 7.78
C LEU A 75 34.30 10.57 9.14
N SER A 76 33.68 9.95 10.15
CA SER A 76 34.32 9.82 11.46
C SER A 76 35.52 8.88 11.44
N ILE A 77 35.44 7.77 10.69
CA ILE A 77 36.55 6.81 10.54
C ILE A 77 37.73 7.46 9.82
N THR A 78 37.47 8.20 8.73
CA THR A 78 38.54 8.88 7.99
C THR A 78 39.22 9.97 8.82
N ALA A 79 38.45 10.74 9.60
CA ALA A 79 39.00 11.75 10.49
C ALA A 79 39.88 11.14 11.61
N ALA A 80 39.43 10.04 12.21
CA ALA A 80 40.19 9.32 13.24
C ALA A 80 41.51 8.73 12.66
N PHE A 81 41.46 8.18 11.45
CA PHE A 81 42.65 7.67 10.77
C PHE A 81 43.66 8.78 10.46
N CYS A 82 43.20 9.92 9.93
CA CYS A 82 44.07 11.07 9.67
C CYS A 82 44.70 11.64 10.94
N ALA A 83 43.98 11.65 12.07
CA ALA A 83 44.52 12.06 13.35
C ALA A 83 45.60 11.08 13.83
N ALA A 84 45.33 9.77 13.77
CA ALA A 84 46.28 8.74 14.19
C ALA A 84 47.59 8.78 13.37
N VAL A 85 47.52 9.00 12.06
CA VAL A 85 48.72 9.14 11.20
C VAL A 85 49.51 10.39 11.57
N LYS A 86 48.85 11.52 11.87
CA LYS A 86 49.53 12.76 12.32
C LYS A 86 50.19 12.66 13.69
N TYR A 87 49.71 11.77 14.57
CA TYR A 87 50.34 11.52 15.88
C TYR A 87 51.45 10.46 15.81
N LEU A 88 51.53 9.70 14.71
CA LEU A 88 52.53 8.64 14.48
C LEU A 88 53.76 9.15 13.71
N ILE A 89 53.61 10.20 12.89
CA ILE A 89 54.66 10.94 12.19
C ILE A 89 55.14 12.08 13.09
#